data_AF-A0A663MB17-F1
#
_entry.id   AF-A0A663MB17-F1
#
_cell.length_a   1.000
_cell.length_b   1.000
_cell.length_c   1.000
_cell.angle_alpha   90.00
_cell.angle_beta   90.00
_cell.angle_gamma   90.00
#
_symmetry.space_group_name_H-M   'P 1'
#
loop_
_entity.id
_entity.type
_entity.pdbx_description
1 polymer ?
#
loop_
_entity_poly.entity_id
_entity_poly.type
_entity_poly.pdbx_seq_one_letter_code
_entity_poly.pdbx_strand_id
1 'polypeptide(L)'
;MAASMICSRASAGLRGSGLRAALGTATAKVLGGGPGILNNHGFQVQQQQQRWLSLHEYMSMGLLQEAGISVPHGLVAKTPDEAYKIAKEIGSKDLVVKAQVLAGGRGKGTFEGGLKGGVKIVFSPEEAKDISSKMIGKKLFTKQTGEKGRICNQVFICERRYPRREYYFAITMERSFQVSNVRNRSKLFNLL
;
A
#
# COMPACT_ATOMS: atom_id res chain seq x y z
N MET A 1 37.21 28.47 20.97
CA MET A 1 37.14 28.48 22.44
C MET A 1 36.13 27.42 22.86
N ALA A 2 36.62 26.20 23.11
CA ALA A 2 36.77 25.61 24.46
C ALA A 2 35.39 25.11 24.97
N ALA A 3 35.03 23.82 24.94
CA ALA A 3 35.66 22.61 25.49
C ALA A 3 35.84 22.64 27.02
N SER A 4 35.07 21.79 27.71
CA SER A 4 35.41 21.08 28.97
C SER A 4 34.25 20.09 29.25
N MET A 5 34.41 18.75 29.19
CA MET A 5 35.08 17.83 30.13
C MET A 5 34.42 17.90 31.53
N ILE A 6 34.00 16.83 32.22
CA ILE A 6 34.71 15.61 32.68
C ILE A 6 33.64 14.55 33.10
N CYS A 7 33.65 13.30 32.60
CA CYS A 7 34.07 12.03 33.24
C CYS A 7 33.52 11.77 34.67
N SER A 8 32.93 10.62 35.06
CA SER A 8 33.62 9.33 35.17
C SER A 8 32.77 8.22 35.83
N ARG A 9 33.13 6.98 35.48
CA ARG A 9 33.15 5.70 36.23
C ARG A 9 31.90 4.86 36.51
N ALA A 10 32.12 3.57 36.24
CA ALA A 10 31.26 2.39 36.38
C ALA A 10 31.34 1.72 37.76
N SER A 11 30.35 0.90 38.09
CA SER A 11 30.49 -0.23 39.00
C SER A 11 29.42 -1.30 38.75
N ALA A 12 29.88 -2.57 38.68
CA ALA A 12 29.07 -3.78 38.59
C ALA A 12 28.42 -4.16 39.92
N GLY A 13 27.31 -4.90 39.87
CA GLY A 13 26.66 -5.50 41.05
C GLY A 13 25.69 -6.62 40.65
N LEU A 14 25.91 -7.79 41.25
CA LEU A 14 25.29 -9.10 41.02
C LEU A 14 23.92 -9.30 41.74
N ARG A 15 23.26 -10.42 41.37
CA ARG A 15 22.19 -11.21 42.04
C ARG A 15 20.77 -10.86 41.59
N GLY A 16 19.87 -11.80 41.25
CA GLY A 16 19.94 -13.26 41.24
C GLY A 16 18.60 -13.91 40.80
N SER A 17 18.71 -15.15 40.31
CA SER A 17 17.79 -16.30 40.42
C SER A 17 16.27 -16.19 40.12
N GLY A 18 15.85 -16.99 39.13
CA GLY A 18 14.81 -18.02 39.33
C GLY A 18 13.44 -17.81 38.66
N LEU A 19 13.15 -18.56 37.60
CA LEU A 19 12.01 -19.50 37.53
C LEU A 19 12.02 -20.27 36.20
N ARG A 20 12.11 -21.59 36.34
CA ARG A 20 12.04 -22.62 35.29
C ARG A 20 10.59 -22.75 34.81
N ALA A 21 10.37 -22.82 33.50
CA ALA A 21 9.13 -23.33 32.91
C ALA A 21 9.37 -24.75 32.35
N ALA A 22 8.43 -25.64 32.65
CA ALA A 22 8.54 -27.09 32.62
C ALA A 22 8.62 -27.70 31.22
N LEU A 23 9.46 -28.74 31.09
CA LEU A 23 9.38 -29.73 30.01
C LEU A 23 8.15 -30.63 30.23
N GLY A 24 7.25 -30.67 29.26
CA GLY A 24 6.26 -31.73 29.11
C GLY A 24 6.74 -32.75 28.07
N THR A 25 7.17 -33.92 28.53
CA THR A 25 7.42 -35.11 27.71
C THR A 25 6.09 -35.73 27.29
N ALA A 26 5.77 -35.72 26.00
CA ALA A 26 4.75 -36.58 25.42
C ALA A 26 5.43 -37.61 24.51
N THR A 27 5.43 -38.86 24.98
CA THR A 27 5.88 -40.04 24.22
C THR A 27 4.81 -40.44 23.21
N ALA A 28 5.15 -40.47 21.93
CA ALA A 28 4.38 -41.19 20.91
C ALA A 28 5.31 -42.17 20.19
N LYS A 29 5.06 -43.46 20.42
CA LYS A 29 5.77 -44.61 19.86
C LYS A 29 4.91 -45.15 18.70
N VAL A 30 5.41 -45.11 17.47
CA VAL A 30 4.92 -45.94 16.35
C VAL A 30 6.11 -46.44 15.55
N LEU A 31 6.07 -47.74 15.26
CA LEU A 31 7.09 -48.59 14.66
C LEU A 31 7.10 -48.50 13.13
N GLY A 32 8.29 -48.63 12.52
CA GLY A 32 8.50 -49.32 11.23
C GLY A 32 8.58 -48.45 9.96
N GLY A 33 9.79 -48.37 9.37
CA GLY A 33 10.02 -47.87 8.01
C GLY A 33 11.51 -47.58 7.75
N GLY A 34 12.13 -48.31 6.81
CA GLY A 34 13.58 -48.42 6.62
C GLY A 34 14.36 -47.15 6.19
N PRO A 35 15.70 -47.24 6.04
CA PRO A 35 16.55 -46.11 5.73
C PRO A 35 16.62 -45.94 4.21
N GLY A 36 16.06 -44.86 3.67
CA GLY A 36 16.13 -44.62 2.23
C GLY A 36 15.54 -43.28 1.79
N ILE A 37 16.44 -42.35 1.48
CA ILE A 37 16.23 -41.19 0.59
C ILE A 37 15.26 -40.13 1.12
N LEU A 38 15.72 -39.37 2.11
CA LEU A 38 15.21 -38.01 2.33
C LEU A 38 15.73 -37.13 1.20
N ASN A 39 14.88 -36.88 0.20
CA ASN A 39 15.08 -35.79 -0.74
C ASN A 39 15.13 -34.49 0.08
N ASN A 40 16.33 -33.97 0.30
CA ASN A 40 16.56 -32.66 0.89
C ASN A 40 16.14 -31.60 -0.14
N HIS A 41 14.84 -31.48 -0.40
CA HIS A 41 14.28 -30.27 -0.98
C HIS A 41 14.43 -29.20 0.07
N GLY A 42 15.60 -28.57 0.08
CA GLY A 42 15.86 -27.38 0.86
C GLY A 42 14.71 -26.42 0.65
N PHE A 43 13.92 -26.21 1.69
CA PHE A 43 12.92 -25.17 1.77
C PHE A 43 13.70 -23.86 1.62
N GLN A 44 13.87 -23.39 0.38
CA GLN A 44 14.39 -22.06 0.15
C GLN A 44 13.30 -21.12 0.63
N VAL A 45 13.44 -20.65 1.88
CA VAL A 45 12.68 -19.53 2.41
C VAL A 45 13.08 -18.34 1.54
N GLN A 46 12.33 -18.11 0.47
CA GLN A 46 12.44 -16.89 -0.32
C GLN A 46 12.20 -15.73 0.65
N GLN A 47 13.25 -14.98 0.97
CA GLN A 47 13.11 -13.76 1.74
C GLN A 47 12.12 -12.87 1.00
N GLN A 48 10.95 -12.70 1.58
CA GLN A 48 9.91 -11.89 0.98
C GLN A 48 10.35 -10.43 1.08
N GLN A 49 10.54 -9.78 -0.07
CA GLN A 49 10.92 -8.38 -0.13
C GLN A 49 9.92 -7.54 0.66
N GLN A 50 10.41 -6.84 1.69
CA GLN A 50 9.60 -5.89 2.44
C GLN A 50 9.37 -4.62 1.59
N ARG A 51 8.11 -4.16 1.53
CA ARG A 51 7.73 -2.94 0.81
C ARG A 51 7.43 -1.83 1.81
N TRP A 52 8.30 -0.84 1.83
CA TRP A 52 8.24 0.30 2.77
C TRP A 52 7.53 1.51 2.19
N LEU A 53 7.24 1.49 0.88
CA LEU A 53 6.63 2.59 0.16
C LEU A 53 5.15 2.33 -0.11
N SER A 54 4.32 3.33 0.19
CA SER A 54 2.92 3.39 -0.23
C SER A 54 2.62 4.80 -0.72
N LEU A 55 2.22 4.93 -1.99
CA LEU A 55 1.87 6.20 -2.60
C LEU A 55 0.37 6.28 -2.80
N HIS A 56 -0.16 7.49 -2.62
CA HIS A 56 -1.54 7.79 -2.98
C HIS A 56 -1.68 7.91 -4.50
N GLU A 57 -2.91 7.74 -5.01
CA GLU A 57 -3.20 7.79 -6.45
C GLU A 57 -2.71 9.10 -7.08
N TYR A 58 -2.96 10.24 -6.44
CA TYR A 58 -2.55 11.54 -6.98
C TYR A 58 -1.03 11.68 -7.08
N MET A 59 -0.26 11.12 -6.14
CA MET A 59 1.21 11.14 -6.18
C MET A 59 1.71 10.28 -7.34
N SER A 60 1.14 9.08 -7.49
CA SER A 60 1.47 8.20 -8.61
C SER A 60 1.11 8.82 -9.96
N MET A 61 -0.01 9.55 -10.06
CA MET A 61 -0.38 10.29 -11.26
C MET A 61 0.61 11.42 -11.58
N GLY A 62 1.09 12.15 -10.57
CA GLY A 62 2.15 13.15 -10.75
C GLY A 62 3.42 12.56 -11.34
N LEU A 63 3.89 11.42 -10.82
CA LEU A 63 5.07 10.72 -11.35
C LEU A 63 4.87 10.26 -12.81
N LEU A 64 3.68 9.78 -13.16
CA LEU A 64 3.36 9.41 -14.54
C LEU A 64 3.35 10.64 -15.46
N GLN A 65 2.81 11.76 -14.99
CA GLN A 65 2.76 13.01 -15.74
C GLN A 65 4.17 13.58 -15.99
N GLU A 66 5.05 13.56 -14.97
CA GLU A 66 6.46 13.94 -15.08
C GLU A 66 7.22 13.08 -16.11
N ALA A 67 6.85 11.80 -16.23
CA ALA A 67 7.38 10.89 -17.23
C ALA A 67 6.75 11.06 -18.64
N GLY A 68 5.89 12.06 -18.84
CA GLY A 68 5.24 12.34 -20.13
C GLY A 68 4.04 11.43 -20.45
N ILE A 69 3.53 10.68 -19.48
CA ILE A 69 2.36 9.81 -19.66
C ILE A 69 1.10 10.64 -19.43
N SER A 70 0.17 10.59 -20.39
CA SER A 70 -1.12 11.28 -20.28
C SER A 70 -1.95 10.72 -19.12
N VAL A 71 -2.25 11.57 -18.14
CA VAL A 71 -3.14 11.28 -17.01
C VAL A 71 -4.29 12.28 -16.96
N PRO A 72 -5.46 11.94 -16.37
CA PRO A 72 -6.54 12.89 -16.20
C PRO A 72 -6.11 14.07 -15.32
N HIS A 73 -6.46 15.29 -15.73
CA HIS A 73 -6.21 16.48 -14.94
C HIS A 73 -7.03 16.45 -13.64
N GLY A 74 -6.38 16.74 -12.52
CA GLY A 74 -7.03 16.78 -11.21
C GLY A 74 -6.12 17.25 -10.10
N LEU A 75 -6.73 17.68 -9.00
CA LEU A 75 -6.05 18.25 -7.83
C LEU A 75 -6.60 17.61 -6.55
N VAL A 76 -5.79 17.68 -5.48
CA VAL A 76 -6.17 17.16 -4.16
C VAL A 76 -6.81 18.24 -3.31
N ALA A 77 -7.92 17.90 -2.67
CA ALA A 77 -8.57 18.72 -1.65
C ALA A 77 -8.47 18.04 -0.28
N LYS A 78 -8.09 18.80 0.75
CA LYS A 78 -8.09 18.40 2.16
C LYS A 78 -9.32 18.92 2.90
N THR A 79 -10.02 19.89 2.33
CA THR A 79 -11.28 20.43 2.88
C THR A 79 -12.39 20.43 1.83
N PRO A 80 -13.67 20.43 2.24
CA PRO A 80 -14.79 20.55 1.30
C PRO A 80 -14.76 21.86 0.50
N ASP A 81 -14.30 22.96 1.10
CA ASP A 81 -14.18 24.25 0.42
C ASP A 81 -13.05 24.26 -0.62
N GLU A 82 -11.95 23.56 -0.37
CA GLU A 82 -10.92 23.32 -1.39
C GLU A 82 -11.48 22.49 -2.55
N ALA A 83 -12.28 21.46 -2.27
CA ALA A 83 -12.90 20.64 -3.31
C ALA A 83 -13.81 21.48 -4.22
N TYR A 84 -14.56 22.42 -3.64
CA TYR A 84 -15.37 23.38 -4.38
C TYR A 84 -14.53 24.26 -5.32
N LYS A 85 -13.45 24.85 -4.79
CA LYS A 85 -12.54 25.72 -5.55
C LYS A 85 -11.89 24.98 -6.70
N ILE A 86 -11.38 23.77 -6.44
CA ILE A 86 -10.76 22.90 -7.44
C ILE A 86 -11.78 22.52 -8.53
N ALA A 87 -13.01 22.16 -8.14
CA ALA A 87 -14.06 21.83 -9.10
C ALA A 87 -14.37 23.02 -10.03
N LYS A 88 -14.38 24.25 -9.49
CA LYS A 88 -14.51 25.47 -10.29
C LYS A 88 -13.31 25.71 -11.21
N GLU A 89 -12.10 25.48 -10.71
CA GLU A 89 -10.86 25.66 -11.47
C GLU A 89 -10.78 24.70 -12.67
N ILE A 90 -11.18 23.44 -12.49
CA ILE A 90 -11.24 22.47 -13.60
C ILE A 90 -12.28 22.90 -14.65
N GLY A 91 -13.33 23.63 -14.25
CA GLY A 91 -14.29 24.25 -15.18
C GLY A 91 -15.18 23.26 -15.96
N SER A 92 -15.15 21.97 -15.59
CA SER A 92 -15.96 20.92 -16.21
C SER A 92 -17.22 20.64 -15.40
N LYS A 93 -18.33 20.36 -16.11
CA LYS A 93 -19.57 19.84 -15.50
C LYS A 93 -19.52 18.34 -15.22
N ASP A 94 -18.45 17.65 -15.61
CA ASP A 94 -18.30 16.21 -15.43
C ASP A 94 -17.00 15.93 -14.69
N LEU A 95 -17.12 15.77 -13.37
CA LEU A 95 -16.00 15.57 -12.46
C LEU A 95 -16.13 14.24 -11.72
N VAL A 96 -15.02 13.78 -11.16
CA VAL A 96 -14.96 12.60 -10.30
C VAL A 96 -14.27 12.96 -8.99
N VAL A 97 -14.95 12.71 -7.88
CA VAL A 97 -14.40 12.77 -6.52
C VAL A 97 -13.93 11.38 -6.12
N LYS A 98 -12.63 11.23 -5.87
CA LYS A 98 -12.00 9.96 -5.48
C LYS A 98 -11.38 10.07 -4.08
N ALA A 99 -11.83 9.23 -3.17
CA ALA A 99 -11.26 9.11 -1.83
C ALA A 99 -9.78 8.70 -1.88
N GLN A 100 -8.90 9.46 -1.23
CA GLN A 100 -7.47 9.12 -1.17
C GLN A 100 -7.20 8.28 0.08
N VAL A 101 -7.29 6.96 -0.10
CA VAL A 101 -7.04 5.95 0.94
C VAL A 101 -6.09 4.90 0.39
N LEU A 102 -5.09 4.51 1.18
CA LEU A 102 -4.14 3.44 0.85
C LEU A 102 -4.80 2.05 1.02
N ALA A 103 -5.81 1.80 0.19
CA ALA A 103 -6.47 0.52 0.02
C ALA A 103 -7.16 0.48 -1.35
N GLY A 104 -7.24 -0.72 -1.93
CA GLY A 104 -8.03 -0.99 -3.13
C GLY A 104 -9.51 -1.20 -2.81
N GLY A 105 -10.32 -1.39 -3.86
CA GLY A 105 -11.77 -1.64 -3.70
C GLY A 105 -12.61 -0.43 -3.29
N ARG A 106 -12.04 0.79 -3.35
CA ARG A 106 -12.69 2.05 -2.94
C ARG A 106 -14.07 2.25 -3.58
N GLY A 107 -14.22 1.95 -4.88
CA GLY A 107 -15.50 2.15 -5.59
C GLY A 107 -16.67 1.33 -5.03
N LYS A 108 -16.41 0.17 -4.43
CA LYS A 108 -17.41 -0.70 -3.77
C LYS A 108 -17.41 -0.55 -2.25
N GLY A 109 -16.60 0.34 -1.70
CA GLY A 109 -16.53 0.58 -0.26
C GLY A 109 -17.72 1.37 0.25
N THR A 110 -17.83 1.47 1.58
CA THR A 110 -18.87 2.27 2.25
C THR A 110 -18.20 3.14 3.29
N PHE A 111 -18.58 4.41 3.37
CA PHE A 111 -18.12 5.30 4.41
C PHE A 111 -18.94 5.16 5.69
N GLU A 112 -18.29 5.46 6.80
CA GLU A 112 -18.94 5.86 8.04
C GLU A 112 -19.92 7.01 7.77
N GLY A 113 -21.19 6.83 8.11
CA GLY A 113 -22.28 7.75 7.75
C GLY A 113 -23.10 7.32 6.52
N GLY A 114 -22.80 6.16 5.92
CA GLY A 114 -23.69 5.49 4.96
C GLY A 114 -23.47 5.86 3.49
N LEU A 115 -22.54 6.77 3.17
CA LEU A 115 -22.18 7.07 1.78
C LEU A 115 -21.56 5.82 1.13
N LYS A 116 -22.22 5.30 0.09
CA LYS A 116 -21.74 4.13 -0.67
C LYS A 116 -20.79 4.57 -1.79
N GLY A 117 -19.57 4.03 -1.80
CA GLY A 117 -18.57 4.20 -2.85
C GLY A 117 -17.59 5.36 -2.57
N GLY A 118 -16.29 5.05 -2.66
CA GLY A 118 -15.17 6.01 -2.58
C GLY A 118 -14.77 6.64 -3.91
N VAL A 119 -15.56 6.43 -4.96
CA VAL A 119 -15.40 7.07 -6.27
C VAL A 119 -16.78 7.53 -6.70
N LYS A 120 -16.97 8.84 -6.87
CA LYS A 120 -18.25 9.47 -7.18
C LYS A 120 -18.13 10.40 -8.37
N ILE A 121 -19.02 10.24 -9.33
CA ILE A 121 -19.21 11.22 -10.39
C ILE A 121 -20.05 12.35 -9.79
N VAL A 122 -19.68 13.58 -10.09
CA VAL A 122 -20.39 14.80 -9.65
C VAL A 122 -20.51 15.77 -10.83
N PHE A 123 -21.59 16.55 -10.84
CA PHE A 123 -21.95 17.40 -11.96
C PHE A 123 -21.87 18.90 -11.67
N SER A 124 -21.56 19.28 -10.44
CA SER A 124 -21.37 20.67 -10.04
C SER A 124 -20.30 20.81 -8.95
N PRO A 125 -19.70 22.01 -8.79
CA PRO A 125 -18.83 22.31 -7.67
C PRO A 125 -19.51 22.13 -6.31
N GLU A 126 -20.79 22.46 -6.21
CA GLU A 126 -21.61 22.27 -5.00
C GLU A 126 -21.71 20.78 -4.64
N GLU A 127 -21.98 19.92 -5.63
CA GLU A 127 -22.03 18.47 -5.40
C GLU A 127 -20.64 17.92 -5.03
N ALA A 128 -19.57 18.43 -5.63
CA ALA A 128 -18.20 18.07 -5.26
C ALA A 128 -17.90 18.38 -3.79
N LYS A 129 -18.35 19.56 -3.31
CA LYS A 129 -18.24 19.96 -1.89
C LYS A 129 -19.03 19.03 -0.98
N ASP A 130 -20.28 18.76 -1.32
CA ASP A 130 -21.20 17.94 -0.52
C ASP A 130 -20.74 16.49 -0.42
N ILE A 131 -20.22 15.92 -1.50
CA ILE A 131 -19.64 14.57 -1.48
C ILE A 131 -18.34 14.56 -0.69
N SER A 132 -17.49 15.57 -0.86
CA SER A 132 -16.20 15.64 -0.15
C SER A 132 -16.39 15.78 1.36
N SER A 133 -17.40 16.52 1.83
CA SER A 133 -17.72 16.63 3.27
C SER A 133 -18.12 15.30 3.91
N LYS A 134 -18.73 14.40 3.13
CA LYS A 134 -19.10 13.05 3.56
C LYS A 134 -17.94 12.05 3.50
N MET A 135 -16.85 12.39 2.79
CA MET A 135 -15.67 11.54 2.67
C MET A 135 -14.55 11.96 3.65
N ILE A 136 -14.23 13.26 3.70
CA ILE A 136 -13.10 13.80 4.47
C ILE A 136 -13.36 13.64 5.97
N GLY A 137 -12.38 13.08 6.68
CA GLY A 137 -12.47 12.82 8.12
C GLY A 137 -13.31 11.59 8.49
N LYS A 138 -13.86 10.86 7.51
CA LYS A 138 -14.66 9.64 7.74
C LYS A 138 -13.87 8.38 7.39
N LYS A 139 -14.20 7.27 8.05
CA LYS A 139 -13.62 5.96 7.71
C LYS A 139 -14.28 5.38 6.47
N LEU A 140 -13.46 4.91 5.51
CA LEU A 140 -13.88 4.11 4.38
C LEU A 140 -13.64 2.63 4.69
N PHE A 141 -14.70 1.84 4.60
CA PHE A 141 -14.67 0.38 4.73
C PHE A 141 -14.68 -0.26 3.35
N THR A 142 -13.69 -1.10 3.07
CA THR A 142 -13.54 -1.86 1.84
C THR A 142 -13.30 -3.33 2.17
N LYS A 143 -13.40 -4.21 1.17
CA LYS A 143 -13.03 -5.63 1.32
C LYS A 143 -11.58 -5.82 1.82
N GLN A 144 -10.67 -4.91 1.48
CA GLN A 144 -9.25 -5.01 1.85
C GLN A 144 -8.96 -4.45 3.25
N THR A 145 -9.72 -3.46 3.72
CA THR A 145 -9.52 -2.85 5.04
C THR A 145 -10.28 -3.58 6.16
N GLY A 146 -11.33 -4.33 5.80
CA GLY A 146 -12.23 -4.96 6.76
C GLY A 146 -12.93 -3.93 7.66
N GLU A 147 -13.33 -4.37 8.85
CA GLU A 147 -14.07 -3.59 9.86
C GLU A 147 -13.26 -2.44 10.46
N LYS A 148 -11.93 -2.49 10.40
CA LYS A 148 -11.08 -1.39 10.88
C LYS A 148 -11.28 -0.12 10.04
N GLY A 149 -11.57 -0.30 8.74
CA GLY A 149 -11.63 0.78 7.77
C GLY A 149 -10.30 1.55 7.66
N ARG A 150 -10.30 2.63 6.90
CA ARG A 150 -9.23 3.63 6.91
C ARG A 150 -9.82 5.02 6.82
N ILE A 151 -9.28 5.96 7.58
CA ILE A 151 -9.71 7.36 7.51
C ILE A 151 -9.30 7.96 6.17
N CYS A 152 -10.23 8.70 5.55
CA CYS A 152 -9.98 9.46 4.34
C CYS A 152 -9.71 10.92 4.73
N ASN A 153 -8.44 11.34 4.69
CA ASN A 153 -8.06 12.71 5.07
C ASN A 153 -8.15 13.71 3.91
N GLN A 154 -8.21 13.21 2.68
CA GLN A 154 -8.19 14.04 1.48
C GLN A 154 -8.88 13.32 0.33
N VAL A 155 -9.36 14.08 -0.65
CA VAL A 155 -9.99 13.57 -1.87
C VAL A 155 -9.25 14.12 -3.08
N PHE A 156 -9.33 13.40 -4.19
CA PHE A 156 -8.80 13.84 -5.48
C PHE A 156 -9.97 14.16 -6.38
N ILE A 157 -10.04 15.41 -6.85
CA ILE A 157 -11.04 15.90 -7.78
C ILE A 157 -10.39 15.90 -9.15
N CYS A 158 -10.90 15.11 -10.08
CA CYS A 158 -10.37 15.04 -11.43
C CYS A 158 -11.48 15.15 -12.48
N GLU A 159 -11.09 15.52 -13.69
CA GLU A 159 -11.98 15.44 -14.84
C GLU A 159 -12.46 14.01 -15.07
N ARG A 160 -13.71 13.87 -15.52
CA ARG A 160 -14.22 12.58 -15.95
C ARG A 160 -13.73 12.28 -17.37
N ARG A 161 -13.15 11.10 -17.56
CA ARG A 161 -12.87 10.54 -18.88
C ARG A 161 -13.92 9.52 -19.26
N TYR A 162 -14.21 9.42 -20.55
CA TYR A 162 -15.17 8.45 -21.12
C TYR A 162 -14.41 7.34 -21.87
N PRO A 163 -13.97 6.29 -21.16
CA PRO A 163 -13.29 5.18 -21.81
C PRO A 163 -14.30 4.38 -22.66
N ARG A 164 -13.98 4.16 -23.94
CA ARG A 164 -14.69 3.16 -24.78
C ARG A 164 -14.29 1.73 -24.42
N ARG A 165 -13.07 1.56 -23.92
CA ARG A 165 -12.47 0.29 -23.49
C ARG A 165 -11.61 0.55 -22.27
N GLU A 166 -11.62 -0.41 -21.35
CA GLU A 166 -10.79 -0.39 -20.15
C GLU A 166 -9.89 -1.62 -20.16
N TYR A 167 -8.60 -1.43 -19.88
CA TYR A 167 -7.60 -2.49 -19.88
C TYR A 167 -6.88 -2.52 -18.54
N TYR A 168 -6.51 -3.73 -18.11
CA TYR A 168 -5.57 -3.90 -17.02
C TYR A 168 -4.16 -4.01 -17.59
N PHE A 169 -3.25 -3.16 -17.11
CA PHE A 169 -1.86 -3.16 -17.50
C PHE A 169 -0.98 -3.05 -16.25
N ALA A 170 0.06 -3.88 -16.18
CA ALA A 170 1.02 -3.88 -15.09
C ALA A 170 2.40 -4.23 -15.63
N ILE A 171 3.41 -3.49 -15.18
CA ILE A 171 4.82 -3.80 -15.41
C ILE A 171 5.40 -4.22 -14.06
N THR A 172 5.94 -5.43 -14.00
CA THR A 172 6.57 -5.96 -12.79
C THR A 172 7.90 -6.60 -13.16
N MET A 173 8.89 -6.45 -12.30
CA MET A 173 10.15 -7.19 -12.44
C MET A 173 9.90 -8.66 -12.11
N GLU A 174 10.12 -9.52 -13.09
CA GLU A 174 9.93 -10.96 -12.92
C GLU A 174 11.03 -11.54 -12.03
N ARG A 175 10.63 -12.19 -10.93
CA ARG A 175 11.56 -12.64 -9.89
C ARG A 175 12.23 -13.96 -10.23
N SER A 176 11.62 -14.80 -11.07
CA SER A 176 12.21 -16.07 -11.48
C SER A 176 13.50 -15.90 -12.28
N PHE A 177 13.65 -14.79 -13.02
CA PHE A 177 14.89 -14.45 -13.74
C PHE A 177 15.93 -13.72 -12.87
N GLN A 178 15.60 -13.36 -11.62
CA GLN A 178 16.53 -12.77 -10.65
C GLN A 178 17.34 -13.86 -9.95
N VAL A 179 18.01 -14.72 -10.71
CA VAL A 179 19.03 -15.62 -10.16
C VAL A 179 20.38 -14.94 -10.36
N SER A 180 21.05 -14.68 -9.24
CA SER A 180 22.45 -14.25 -9.14
C SER A 180 23.41 -15.35 -9.58
N ASN A 181 23.35 -15.75 -10.86
CA ASN A 181 24.44 -16.47 -11.51
C ASN A 181 25.10 -15.54 -12.54
N VAL A 182 25.90 -14.62 -12.02
CA VAL A 182 26.87 -13.79 -12.77
C VAL A 182 28.05 -14.66 -13.24
N ARG A 183 27.78 -15.85 -13.79
CA ARG A 183 28.83 -16.77 -14.25
C ARG A 183 28.70 -17.30 -15.67
N ASN A 184 27.67 -16.94 -16.44
CA ASN A 184 27.71 -17.12 -17.90
C ASN A 184 26.61 -16.31 -18.60
N ARG A 185 26.91 -15.03 -18.88
CA ARG A 185 26.13 -14.22 -19.84
C ARG A 185 26.65 -14.44 -21.26
N SER A 186 26.45 -15.63 -21.81
CA SER A 186 26.75 -15.91 -23.24
C SER A 186 25.64 -16.62 -24.00
N LYS A 187 24.47 -16.87 -23.39
CA LYS A 187 23.32 -17.41 -24.12
C LYS A 187 22.03 -16.83 -23.57
N LEU A 188 21.58 -15.71 -24.15
CA LEU A 188 20.16 -15.30 -24.20
C LEU A 188 20.03 -14.08 -25.11
N PHE A 189 20.31 -14.31 -26.40
CA PHE A 189 19.74 -13.54 -27.49
C PHE A 189 19.32 -14.57 -28.55
N ASN A 190 18.17 -15.17 -28.32
CA ASN A 190 17.36 -15.92 -29.28
C ASN A 190 16.08 -16.35 -28.56
N LEU A 191 15.02 -15.56 -28.68
CA LEU A 191 13.91 -15.89 -29.58
C LEU A 191 12.87 -14.76 -29.55
N LEU A 192 12.33 -14.52 -30.74
CA LEU A 192 11.10 -13.84 -31.15
C LEU A 192 10.02 -13.65 -30.08
#